data_AF-A0A1E7LTA0-F1
#
_entry.id   AF-A0A1E7LTA0-F1
#
_cell.length_a   1.000
_cell.length_b   1.000
_cell.length_c   1.000
_cell.angle_alpha   90.00
_cell.angle_beta   90.00
_cell.angle_gamma   90.00
#
_symmetry.space_group_name_H-M   'P 1'
#
loop_
_entity.id
_entity.type
_entity.pdbx_description
1 polymer ?
#
loop_
_entity_poly.entity_id
_entity_poly.type
_entity_poly.pdbx_seq_one_letter_code
_entity_poly.pdbx_strand_id
1 'polypeptide(L)'
;MSENTKATGRSTPKRLLTQNSDLRRIGVFNWTLPAFVIEMPDGSHFNVCPQAGVCAQLCYARVGTYRFKNVRAAHVRNLLLCRDTPEEFEKQMTEELRHKRYAGKWIRVHDSGEFFSEEYLRTWLRIMRNSPGVRFYCYTKEISLFKRVVVNDAPENFLWCYSLGGKEDHLIDLSAERHADVFPDVEALIAADYTDQTESDLLSVLSESPLVGIPANRIPHLLKKQGQETFGSLQRARDEKLRAKNGGAEREFALVH
;
A
#
# COMPACT_ATOMS: atom_id res chain seq x y z
N MET A 1 -13.27 -41.88 42.27
CA MET A 1 -12.56 -40.67 42.75
C MET A 1 -11.61 -40.21 41.65
N SER A 2 -11.71 -38.92 41.34
CA SER A 2 -10.76 -38.06 40.62
C SER A 2 -10.49 -38.33 39.15
N GLU A 3 -11.15 -37.52 38.33
CA GLU A 3 -10.69 -36.99 37.06
C GLU A 3 -9.24 -36.47 37.13
N ASN A 4 -8.54 -36.47 36.01
CA ASN A 4 -7.54 -35.43 35.73
C ASN A 4 -7.38 -35.22 34.22
N THR A 5 -8.37 -34.57 33.63
CA THR A 5 -8.33 -34.05 32.27
C THR A 5 -7.47 -32.77 32.29
N LYS A 6 -6.19 -32.88 31.94
CA LYS A 6 -5.30 -31.71 31.81
C LYS A 6 -5.79 -30.81 30.68
N ALA A 7 -6.14 -29.58 31.08
CA ALA A 7 -6.58 -28.50 30.23
C ALA A 7 -5.63 -28.24 29.05
N THR A 8 -6.22 -28.13 27.87
CA THR A 8 -5.59 -27.65 26.65
C THR A 8 -5.18 -26.19 26.81
N GLY A 9 -3.88 -25.92 26.72
CA GLY A 9 -3.37 -24.56 26.64
C GLY A 9 -3.94 -23.89 25.38
N ARG A 10 -4.82 -22.90 25.55
CA ARG A 10 -5.28 -22.05 24.44
C ARG A 10 -4.06 -21.32 23.86
N SER A 11 -3.55 -21.77 22.72
CA SER A 11 -2.66 -20.93 21.92
C SER A 11 -3.43 -19.66 21.59
N THR A 12 -2.93 -18.49 22.03
CA THR A 12 -3.54 -17.23 21.63
C THR A 12 -3.55 -17.19 20.10
N PRO A 13 -4.71 -16.94 19.45
CA PRO A 13 -4.76 -16.86 18.00
C PRO A 13 -3.71 -15.87 17.51
N LYS A 14 -2.94 -16.28 16.50
CA LYS A 14 -1.87 -15.46 15.96
C LYS A 14 -2.49 -14.23 15.32
N ARG A 15 -2.14 -13.06 15.84
CA ARG A 15 -2.64 -11.77 15.33
C ARG A 15 -2.09 -11.51 13.92
N LEU A 16 -2.99 -11.13 13.03
CA LEU A 16 -2.78 -10.71 11.66
C LEU A 16 -2.24 -9.27 11.61
N LEU A 17 -2.83 -8.37 12.39
CA LEU A 17 -2.46 -6.96 12.40
C LEU A 17 -1.26 -6.71 13.31
N THR A 18 -0.34 -5.88 12.82
CA THR A 18 0.89 -5.52 13.52
C THR A 18 1.02 -4.00 13.66
N GLN A 19 2.14 -3.52 14.19
CA GLN A 19 2.49 -2.10 14.23
C GLN A 19 4.00 -1.97 14.02
N ASN A 20 4.41 -1.31 12.94
CA ASN A 20 5.77 -0.78 12.83
C ASN A 20 5.99 0.37 13.83
N SER A 21 7.23 0.84 13.97
CA SER A 21 7.58 1.86 14.97
C SER A 21 6.80 3.16 14.79
N ASP A 22 6.59 3.58 13.55
CA ASP A 22 6.03 4.89 13.23
C ASP A 22 4.53 4.89 13.44
N LEU A 23 3.83 3.89 12.90
CA LEU A 23 2.39 3.71 13.08
C LEU A 23 2.02 3.44 14.55
N ARG A 24 2.91 2.79 15.32
CA ARG A 24 2.70 2.58 16.76
C ARG A 24 2.61 3.89 17.53
N ARG A 25 3.40 4.92 17.17
CA ARG A 25 3.42 6.22 17.86
C ARG A 25 2.07 6.93 17.75
N ILE A 26 1.39 6.76 16.64
CA ILE A 26 0.07 7.35 16.37
C ILE A 26 -1.09 6.37 16.64
N GLY A 27 -0.82 5.20 17.24
CA GLY A 27 -1.84 4.22 17.59
C GLY A 27 -2.52 3.53 16.40
N VAL A 28 -1.88 3.54 15.23
CA VAL A 28 -2.35 2.88 13.99
C VAL A 28 -1.81 1.45 13.94
N PHE A 29 -2.66 0.52 13.50
CA PHE A 29 -2.26 -0.85 13.14
C PHE A 29 -2.05 -0.99 11.64
N ASN A 30 -1.24 -1.95 11.21
CA ASN A 30 -1.01 -2.21 9.79
C ASN A 30 -1.20 -3.66 9.40
N TRP A 31 -1.76 -3.82 8.20
CA TRP A 31 -1.68 -5.03 7.40
C TRP A 31 -0.55 -4.90 6.39
N THR A 32 0.20 -5.98 6.20
CA THR A 32 1.46 -5.95 5.47
C THR A 32 1.56 -7.10 4.48
N LEU A 33 2.10 -6.80 3.29
CA LEU A 33 2.31 -7.74 2.20
C LEU A 33 3.74 -7.58 1.63
N PRO A 34 4.24 -8.55 0.86
CA PRO A 34 5.52 -8.38 0.16
C PRO A 34 5.37 -7.26 -0.88
N ALA A 35 6.45 -6.53 -1.15
CA ALA A 35 6.42 -5.48 -2.16
C ALA A 35 6.92 -5.97 -3.52
N PHE A 36 6.21 -5.57 -4.58
CA PHE A 36 6.53 -5.82 -5.99
C PHE A 36 6.52 -7.31 -6.35
N VAL A 37 7.38 -7.73 -7.28
CA VAL A 37 7.51 -9.12 -7.70
C VAL A 37 8.34 -9.90 -6.68
N ILE A 38 7.79 -11.03 -6.23
CA ILE A 38 8.47 -11.98 -5.36
C ILE A 38 8.50 -13.38 -5.97
N GLU A 39 9.46 -14.17 -5.53
CA GLU A 39 9.46 -15.62 -5.71
C GLU A 39 8.59 -16.27 -4.62
N MET A 40 7.70 -17.15 -5.05
CA MET A 40 6.76 -17.89 -4.21
C MET A 40 7.42 -19.18 -3.69
N PRO A 41 6.87 -19.83 -2.64
CA PRO A 41 7.43 -21.07 -2.10
C PRO A 41 7.54 -22.23 -3.11
N ASP A 42 6.73 -22.21 -4.17
CA ASP A 42 6.75 -23.20 -5.26
C ASP A 42 7.73 -22.84 -6.40
N GLY A 43 8.50 -21.75 -6.26
CA GLY A 43 9.43 -21.23 -7.27
C GLY A 43 8.78 -20.36 -8.36
N SER A 44 7.45 -20.22 -8.37
CA SER A 44 6.77 -19.30 -9.28
C SER A 44 7.02 -17.84 -8.89
N HIS A 45 6.78 -16.91 -9.81
CA HIS A 45 6.87 -15.47 -9.53
C HIS A 45 5.49 -14.86 -9.44
N PHE A 46 5.26 -14.01 -8.44
CA PHE A 46 3.99 -13.30 -8.26
C PHE A 46 4.23 -11.80 -8.11
N ASN A 47 3.48 -10.99 -8.88
CA ASN A 47 3.52 -9.54 -8.77
C ASN A 47 2.49 -9.03 -7.77
N VAL A 48 2.93 -8.62 -6.59
CA VAL A 48 2.06 -8.07 -5.54
C VAL A 48 1.68 -6.60 -5.81
N CYS A 49 2.42 -5.89 -6.66
CA CYS A 49 2.18 -4.48 -6.97
C CYS A 49 2.03 -4.28 -8.49
N PRO A 50 0.86 -4.63 -9.07
CA PRO A 50 0.67 -4.59 -10.52
C PRO A 50 0.94 -3.22 -11.13
N GLN A 51 0.48 -2.15 -10.47
CA GLN A 51 0.64 -0.78 -10.97
C GLN A 51 1.92 -0.07 -10.49
N ALA A 52 2.90 -0.82 -9.97
CA ALA A 52 4.20 -0.26 -9.62
C ALA A 52 4.96 0.28 -10.84
N GLY A 53 5.26 1.57 -10.83
CA GLY A 53 6.04 2.27 -11.85
C GLY A 53 7.50 2.45 -11.42
N VAL A 54 7.98 3.70 -11.42
CA VAL A 54 9.30 4.07 -10.87
C VAL A 54 9.44 3.68 -9.39
N CYS A 55 8.32 3.61 -8.65
CA CYS A 55 8.33 3.20 -7.25
C CYS A 55 8.93 1.80 -7.04
N ALA A 56 8.83 0.88 -8.00
CA ALA A 56 9.42 -0.47 -7.90
C ALA A 56 10.94 -0.42 -7.69
N GLN A 57 11.57 0.62 -8.22
CA GLN A 57 13.00 0.86 -8.15
C GLN A 57 13.44 1.70 -6.94
N LEU A 58 12.49 2.35 -6.27
CA LEU A 58 12.71 3.25 -5.12
C LEU A 58 12.02 2.74 -3.84
N CYS A 59 11.51 1.50 -3.86
CA CYS A 59 10.62 0.98 -2.82
C CYS A 59 11.34 0.78 -1.47
N TYR A 60 10.89 1.49 -0.44
CA TYR A 60 11.38 1.36 0.93
C TYR A 60 11.14 -0.04 1.53
N ALA A 61 10.05 -0.71 1.14
CA ALA A 61 9.73 -2.07 1.59
C ALA A 61 10.61 -3.17 0.94
N ARG A 62 11.57 -2.81 0.09
CA ARG A 62 12.55 -3.75 -0.51
C ARG A 62 13.95 -3.63 0.11
N VAL A 63 14.12 -2.79 1.13
CA VAL A 63 15.39 -2.52 1.82
C VAL A 63 15.23 -2.58 3.34
N GLY A 64 16.34 -2.51 4.07
CA GLY A 64 16.32 -2.44 5.54
C GLY A 64 15.63 -3.63 6.23
N THR A 65 14.86 -3.33 7.27
CA THR A 65 14.18 -4.31 8.14
C THR A 65 13.16 -5.18 7.41
N TYR A 66 12.55 -4.69 6.33
CA TYR A 66 11.68 -5.47 5.44
C TYR A 66 12.40 -6.66 4.80
N ARG A 67 13.75 -6.68 4.82
CA ARG A 67 14.54 -7.81 4.31
C ARG A 67 14.81 -8.90 5.35
N PHE A 68 14.50 -8.68 6.62
CA PHE A 68 14.77 -9.66 7.67
C PHE A 68 13.95 -10.93 7.44
N LYS A 69 14.56 -12.12 7.66
CA LYS A 69 13.94 -13.41 7.34
C LYS A 69 12.55 -13.58 7.96
N ASN A 70 12.41 -13.23 9.23
CA ASN A 70 11.14 -13.32 9.95
C ASN A 70 10.07 -12.35 9.42
N VAL A 71 10.48 -11.15 8.99
CA VAL A 71 9.59 -10.13 8.41
C VAL A 71 9.12 -10.56 7.03
N ARG A 72 10.05 -10.98 6.15
CA ARG A 72 9.70 -11.57 4.84
C ARG A 72 8.79 -12.78 4.96
N ALA A 73 9.09 -13.69 5.89
CA ALA A 73 8.22 -14.85 6.13
C ALA A 73 6.83 -14.43 6.63
N ALA A 74 6.70 -13.32 7.36
CA ALA A 74 5.39 -12.79 7.73
C ALA A 74 4.63 -12.23 6.52
N HIS A 75 5.28 -11.43 5.68
CA HIS A 75 4.70 -10.91 4.45
C HIS A 75 4.21 -12.03 3.52
N VAL A 76 5.04 -13.06 3.28
CA VAL A 76 4.67 -14.19 2.42
C VAL A 76 3.49 -14.95 3.01
N ARG A 77 3.47 -15.23 4.32
CA ARG A 77 2.30 -15.86 4.96
C ARG A 77 1.02 -15.05 4.80
N ASN A 78 1.11 -13.72 4.95
CA ASN A 78 -0.04 -12.84 4.77
C ASN A 78 -0.55 -12.85 3.33
N LEU A 79 0.36 -12.83 2.35
CA LEU A 79 0.01 -12.95 0.93
C LEU A 79 -0.70 -14.27 0.64
N LEU A 80 -0.14 -15.40 1.10
CA LEU A 80 -0.74 -16.72 0.89
C LEU A 80 -2.14 -16.78 1.50
N LEU A 81 -2.33 -16.24 2.71
CA LEU A 81 -3.64 -16.20 3.36
C LEU A 81 -4.66 -15.39 2.54
N CYS A 82 -4.34 -14.17 2.12
CA CYS A 82 -5.32 -13.34 1.41
C CYS A 82 -5.50 -13.69 -0.06
N ARG A 83 -4.52 -14.34 -0.69
CA ARG A 83 -4.56 -14.73 -2.10
C ARG A 83 -5.15 -16.13 -2.30
N ASP A 84 -4.72 -17.10 -1.49
CA ASP A 84 -5.05 -18.52 -1.72
C ASP A 84 -6.26 -18.96 -0.89
N THR A 85 -6.56 -18.28 0.22
CA THR A 85 -7.71 -18.59 1.09
C THR A 85 -8.47 -17.32 1.49
N PRO A 86 -9.00 -16.53 0.52
CA PRO A 86 -9.62 -15.23 0.78
C PRO A 86 -10.80 -15.26 1.77
N GLU A 87 -11.58 -16.34 1.78
CA GLU A 87 -12.68 -16.53 2.75
C GLU A 87 -12.16 -16.68 4.19
N GLU A 88 -11.08 -17.44 4.37
CA GLU A 88 -10.46 -17.62 5.69
C GLU A 88 -9.76 -16.34 6.13
N PHE A 89 -9.12 -15.61 5.19
CA PHE A 89 -8.61 -14.28 5.47
C PHE A 89 -9.70 -13.33 5.97
N GLU A 90 -10.83 -13.24 5.26
CA GLU A 90 -11.97 -12.41 5.63
C GLU A 90 -12.48 -12.75 7.04
N LYS A 91 -12.68 -14.04 7.31
CA LYS A 91 -13.14 -14.54 8.59
C LYS A 91 -12.17 -14.21 9.72
N GLN A 92 -10.87 -14.52 9.56
CA GLN A 92 -9.88 -14.28 10.60
C GLN A 92 -9.68 -12.79 10.87
N MET A 93 -9.62 -11.96 9.83
CA MET A 93 -9.44 -10.51 9.98
C MET A 93 -10.67 -9.89 10.66
N THR A 94 -11.88 -10.26 10.24
CA THR A 94 -13.13 -9.77 10.86
C THR A 94 -13.22 -10.19 12.32
N GLU A 95 -12.88 -11.44 12.66
CA GLU A 95 -12.88 -11.91 14.05
C GLU A 95 -11.82 -11.19 14.90
N GLU A 96 -10.62 -10.97 14.36
CA GLU A 96 -9.59 -10.20 15.07
C GLU A 96 -10.05 -8.76 15.36
N LEU A 97 -10.67 -8.09 14.39
CA LEU A 97 -11.13 -6.70 14.49
C LEU A 97 -12.23 -6.50 15.53
N ARG A 98 -12.96 -7.55 15.95
CA ARG A 98 -13.93 -7.48 17.06
C ARG A 98 -13.29 -7.26 18.41
N HIS A 99 -11.99 -7.52 18.56
CA HIS A 99 -11.31 -7.34 19.84
C HIS A 99 -11.28 -5.85 20.24
N LYS A 100 -11.63 -5.55 21.50
CA LYS A 100 -11.70 -4.18 22.08
C LYS A 100 -10.46 -3.27 21.89
N ARG A 101 -9.33 -3.85 21.48
CA ARG A 101 -8.09 -3.12 21.21
C ARG A 101 -8.14 -2.33 19.90
N TYR A 102 -9.03 -2.73 18.99
CA TYR A 102 -9.22 -2.10 17.68
C TYR A 102 -10.38 -1.10 17.68
N ALA A 103 -11.23 -1.11 18.70
CA ALA A 103 -12.34 -0.17 18.83
C ALA A 103 -11.85 1.30 18.75
N GLY A 104 -12.39 2.04 17.79
CA GLY A 104 -12.04 3.43 17.49
C GLY A 104 -10.66 3.65 16.85
N LYS A 105 -9.91 2.58 16.58
CA LYS A 105 -8.55 2.64 16.01
C LYS A 105 -8.55 2.70 14.50
N TRP A 106 -7.40 3.06 13.97
CA TRP A 106 -7.10 3.11 12.55
C TRP A 106 -6.26 1.92 12.11
N ILE A 107 -6.59 1.36 10.95
CA ILE A 107 -5.83 0.33 10.26
C ILE A 107 -5.31 0.91 8.95
N ARG A 108 -3.99 0.95 8.79
CA ARG A 108 -3.36 1.15 7.49
C ARG A 108 -3.39 -0.18 6.74
N VAL A 109 -4.19 -0.23 5.68
CA VAL A 109 -4.17 -1.34 4.73
C VAL A 109 -2.97 -1.10 3.82
N HIS A 110 -1.96 -1.98 3.96
CA HIS A 110 -0.64 -1.95 3.31
C HIS A 110 0.29 -0.85 3.84
N ASP A 111 1.18 -1.23 4.75
CA ASP A 111 2.48 -0.52 4.92
C ASP A 111 3.51 -0.98 3.87
N SER A 112 3.24 -2.11 3.21
CA SER A 112 3.91 -2.62 2.02
C SER A 112 2.99 -3.55 1.23
N GLY A 113 3.29 -3.72 -0.06
CA GLY A 113 2.43 -4.41 -1.02
C GLY A 113 1.32 -3.51 -1.53
N GLU A 114 0.31 -4.09 -2.18
CA GLU A 114 -0.78 -3.37 -2.85
C GLU A 114 -2.01 -4.28 -3.04
N PHE A 115 -3.12 -3.72 -3.51
CA PHE A 115 -4.28 -4.47 -3.99
C PHE A 115 -4.00 -5.21 -5.31
N PHE A 116 -3.39 -6.39 -5.22
CA PHE A 116 -2.97 -7.18 -6.40
C PHE A 116 -4.11 -7.77 -7.25
N SER A 117 -5.35 -7.75 -6.78
CA SER A 117 -6.53 -8.20 -7.53
C SER A 117 -7.81 -7.50 -7.08
N GLU A 118 -8.80 -7.45 -7.96
CA GLU A 118 -10.14 -6.93 -7.62
C GLU A 118 -10.81 -7.76 -6.52
N GLU A 119 -10.66 -9.09 -6.55
CA GLU A 119 -11.18 -9.97 -5.50
C GLU A 119 -10.60 -9.61 -4.13
N TYR A 120 -9.29 -9.40 -4.04
CA TYR A 120 -8.62 -9.02 -2.79
C TYR A 120 -9.09 -7.65 -2.27
N LEU A 121 -9.26 -6.67 -3.16
CA LEU A 121 -9.86 -5.38 -2.79
C LEU A 121 -11.29 -5.57 -2.26
N ARG A 122 -12.15 -6.33 -2.97
CA ARG A 122 -13.53 -6.59 -2.55
C ARG A 122 -13.59 -7.30 -1.19
N THR A 123 -12.66 -8.21 -0.92
CA THR A 123 -12.52 -8.85 0.39
C THR A 123 -12.25 -7.83 1.50
N TRP A 124 -11.36 -6.87 1.26
CA TRP A 124 -11.15 -5.76 2.20
C TRP A 124 -12.40 -4.91 2.41
N LEU A 125 -13.14 -4.57 1.35
CA LEU A 125 -14.38 -3.80 1.48
C LEU A 125 -15.43 -4.53 2.33
N ARG A 126 -15.54 -5.87 2.21
CA ARG A 126 -16.41 -6.67 3.08
C ARG A 126 -15.95 -6.67 4.53
N ILE A 127 -14.65 -6.84 4.78
CA ILE A 127 -14.06 -6.74 6.14
C ILE A 127 -14.38 -5.39 6.78
N MET A 128 -14.21 -4.30 6.03
CA MET A 128 -14.46 -2.93 6.49
C MET A 128 -15.93 -2.73 6.90
N ARG A 129 -16.87 -3.16 6.05
CA ARG A 129 -18.33 -3.11 6.34
C ARG A 129 -18.71 -3.94 7.56
N ASN A 130 -18.07 -5.08 7.76
CA ASN A 130 -18.29 -5.95 8.92
C ASN A 130 -17.58 -5.47 10.19
N SER A 131 -16.82 -4.37 10.12
CA SER A 131 -16.01 -3.83 11.22
C SER A 131 -16.26 -2.32 11.43
N PRO A 132 -17.51 -1.86 11.62
CA PRO A 132 -17.85 -0.43 11.66
C PRO A 132 -17.21 0.34 12.82
N GLY A 133 -16.79 -0.35 13.89
CA GLY A 133 -16.09 0.25 15.03
C GLY A 133 -14.61 0.57 14.78
N VAL A 134 -14.10 0.29 13.58
CA VAL A 134 -12.70 0.46 13.19
C VAL A 134 -12.64 1.31 11.92
N ARG A 135 -11.63 2.17 11.79
CA ARG A 135 -11.40 2.99 10.60
C ARG A 135 -10.23 2.45 9.79
N PHE A 136 -10.30 2.56 8.48
CA PHE A 136 -9.32 2.03 7.55
C PHE A 136 -8.82 3.13 6.63
N TYR A 137 -7.55 3.07 6.28
CA TYR A 137 -7.00 3.89 5.21
C TYR A 137 -5.89 3.18 4.45
N CYS A 138 -5.64 3.63 3.21
CA CYS A 138 -4.51 3.18 2.43
C CYS A 138 -3.95 4.29 1.54
N TYR A 139 -2.69 4.13 1.18
CA TYR A 139 -2.17 4.69 -0.07
C TYR A 139 -2.34 3.65 -1.16
N THR A 140 -2.69 4.04 -2.38
CA THR A 140 -2.82 3.09 -3.49
C THR A 140 -2.35 3.66 -4.82
N LYS A 141 -1.79 2.79 -5.65
CA LYS A 141 -1.47 3.02 -7.08
C LYS A 141 -2.44 2.33 -8.04
N GLU A 142 -3.43 1.61 -7.52
CA GLU A 142 -4.44 0.88 -8.29
C GLU A 142 -5.60 1.81 -8.67
N ILE A 143 -5.29 2.87 -9.41
CA ILE A 143 -6.19 4.01 -9.66
C ILE A 143 -7.44 3.56 -10.42
N SER A 144 -7.25 2.84 -11.52
CA SER A 144 -8.35 2.36 -12.38
C SER A 144 -9.27 1.40 -11.63
N LEU A 145 -8.70 0.54 -10.78
CA LEU A 145 -9.44 -0.38 -9.93
C LEU A 145 -10.26 0.37 -8.87
N PHE A 146 -9.67 1.36 -8.18
CA PHE A 146 -10.38 2.16 -7.18
C PHE A 146 -11.50 3.00 -7.80
N LYS A 147 -11.27 3.63 -8.94
CA LYS A 147 -12.32 4.39 -9.66
C LYS A 147 -13.51 3.51 -10.03
N ARG A 148 -13.25 2.25 -10.42
CA ARG A 148 -14.30 1.28 -10.77
C ARG A 148 -15.03 0.71 -9.55
N VAL A 149 -14.32 0.38 -8.48
CA VAL A 149 -14.86 -0.48 -7.41
C VAL A 149 -15.15 0.29 -6.11
N VAL A 150 -14.44 1.38 -5.83
CA VAL A 150 -14.46 2.05 -4.52
C VAL A 150 -15.19 3.40 -4.56
N VAL A 151 -14.91 4.26 -5.54
CA VAL A 151 -15.34 5.67 -5.51
C VAL A 151 -16.84 5.85 -5.27
N ASN A 152 -17.69 4.97 -5.82
CA ASN A 152 -19.15 5.05 -5.68
C ASN A 152 -19.75 4.03 -4.68
N ASP A 153 -18.94 3.23 -4.00
CA ASP A 153 -19.38 2.13 -3.13
C ASP A 153 -18.49 1.98 -1.87
N ALA A 154 -17.76 3.02 -1.49
CA ALA A 154 -16.83 2.96 -0.36
C ALA A 154 -17.59 2.76 0.97
N PRO A 155 -17.13 1.85 1.85
CA PRO A 155 -17.59 1.79 3.23
C PRO A 155 -17.33 3.13 3.95
N GLU A 156 -18.26 3.59 4.79
CA GLU A 156 -18.14 4.87 5.51
C GLU A 156 -16.88 4.99 6.38
N ASN A 157 -16.33 3.85 6.81
CA ASN A 157 -15.13 3.77 7.63
C ASN A 157 -13.83 3.58 6.83
N PHE A 158 -13.84 3.82 5.52
CA PHE A 158 -12.68 3.66 4.65
C PHE A 158 -12.34 4.96 3.91
N LEU A 159 -11.11 5.43 4.07
CA LEU A 159 -10.53 6.54 3.31
C LEU A 159 -9.33 6.08 2.50
N TRP A 160 -8.96 6.78 1.44
CA TRP A 160 -7.76 6.46 0.67
C TRP A 160 -7.09 7.71 0.15
N CYS A 161 -5.81 7.57 -0.18
CA CYS A 161 -5.01 8.57 -0.86
C CYS A 161 -4.34 7.92 -2.08
N TYR A 162 -4.52 8.50 -3.26
CA TYR A 162 -3.75 8.03 -4.42
C TYR A 162 -2.26 8.34 -4.21
N SER A 163 -1.37 7.50 -4.71
CA SER A 163 0.08 7.72 -4.51
C SER A 163 0.81 7.73 -5.83
N LEU A 164 1.44 8.85 -6.17
CA LEU A 164 2.22 9.03 -7.39
C LEU A 164 3.46 8.12 -7.43
N GLY A 165 4.00 7.92 -8.63
CA GLY A 165 5.09 6.99 -8.93
C GLY A 165 4.61 5.64 -9.50
N GLY A 166 3.34 5.53 -9.90
CA GLY A 166 2.71 4.32 -10.45
C GLY A 166 2.45 4.42 -11.95
N LYS A 167 2.14 3.29 -12.59
CA LYS A 167 1.86 3.26 -14.05
C LYS A 167 0.61 4.06 -14.46
N GLU A 168 -0.27 4.33 -13.50
CA GLU A 168 -1.58 4.95 -13.70
C GLU A 168 -1.65 6.39 -13.20
N ASP A 169 -0.51 7.05 -12.94
CA ASP A 169 -0.49 8.44 -12.47
C ASP A 169 -1.29 9.39 -13.40
N HIS A 170 -1.33 9.08 -14.70
CA HIS A 170 -2.10 9.84 -15.70
C HIS A 170 -3.62 9.76 -15.55
N LEU A 171 -4.14 8.85 -14.72
CA LEU A 171 -5.57 8.74 -14.42
C LEU A 171 -6.00 9.65 -13.26
N ILE A 172 -5.08 10.27 -12.54
CA ILE A 172 -5.37 11.13 -11.38
C ILE A 172 -5.56 12.57 -11.88
N ASP A 173 -6.68 13.20 -11.54
CA ASP A 173 -6.84 14.64 -11.66
C ASP A 173 -6.08 15.33 -10.52
N LEU A 174 -4.84 15.75 -10.81
CA LEU A 174 -3.95 16.38 -9.84
C LEU A 174 -4.50 17.71 -9.28
N SER A 175 -5.54 18.29 -9.89
CA SER A 175 -6.15 19.53 -9.40
C SER A 175 -7.28 19.32 -8.40
N ALA A 176 -7.86 18.12 -8.36
CA ALA A 176 -9.09 17.84 -7.59
C ALA A 176 -8.99 16.59 -6.70
N GLU A 177 -8.25 15.57 -7.12
CA GLU A 177 -8.16 14.30 -6.41
C GLU A 177 -7.04 14.30 -5.38
N ARG A 178 -7.35 13.84 -4.17
CA ARG A 178 -6.39 13.67 -3.08
C ARG A 178 -5.28 12.69 -3.48
N HIS A 179 -4.04 13.14 -3.37
CA HIS A 179 -2.89 12.32 -3.72
C HIS A 179 -1.64 12.67 -2.91
N ALA A 180 -0.76 11.69 -2.80
CA ALA A 180 0.54 11.79 -2.20
C ALA A 180 1.65 11.68 -3.23
N ASP A 181 2.70 12.47 -3.06
CA ASP A 181 3.98 12.31 -3.78
C ASP A 181 5.14 12.21 -2.78
N VAL A 182 6.23 11.60 -3.23
CA VAL A 182 7.46 11.47 -2.45
C VAL A 182 8.47 12.49 -2.96
N PHE A 183 8.81 13.45 -2.10
CA PHE A 183 9.72 14.56 -2.38
C PHE A 183 11.14 14.25 -1.88
N PRO A 184 12.18 14.85 -2.46
CA PRO A 184 13.55 14.67 -1.97
C PRO A 184 13.72 15.12 -0.52
N ASP A 185 13.01 16.17 -0.10
CA ASP A 185 13.03 16.74 1.24
C ASP A 185 11.76 17.58 1.53
N VAL A 186 11.71 18.16 2.73
CA VAL A 186 10.59 18.99 3.22
C VAL A 186 10.57 20.37 2.54
N GLU A 187 11.71 20.90 2.14
CA GLU A 187 11.75 22.20 1.47
C GLU A 187 11.09 22.11 0.09
N ALA A 188 11.38 21.03 -0.65
CA ALA A 188 10.80 20.75 -1.96
C ALA A 188 9.29 20.52 -1.92
N LEU A 189 8.76 19.83 -0.90
CA LEU A 189 7.30 19.63 -0.79
C LEU A 189 6.58 20.94 -0.45
N ILE A 190 7.16 21.79 0.41
CA ILE A 190 6.58 23.10 0.75
C ILE A 190 6.60 24.01 -0.48
N ALA A 191 7.70 24.02 -1.23
CA ALA A 191 7.82 24.80 -2.47
C ALA A 191 6.82 24.38 -3.56
N ALA A 192 6.25 23.18 -3.45
CA ALA A 192 5.23 22.65 -4.35
C ALA A 192 3.80 22.71 -3.78
N ASP A 193 3.59 23.40 -2.66
CA ASP A 193 2.30 23.52 -1.95
C ASP A 193 1.72 22.20 -1.40
N TYR A 194 2.57 21.19 -1.19
CA TYR A 194 2.18 19.94 -0.54
C TYR A 194 2.26 20.06 0.99
N THR A 195 1.33 19.41 1.69
CA THR A 195 1.32 19.35 3.16
C THR A 195 2.19 18.18 3.65
N ASP A 196 3.19 18.45 4.49
CA ASP A 196 4.04 17.41 5.09
C ASP A 196 3.24 16.48 6.00
N GLN A 197 3.28 15.17 5.72
CA GLN A 197 2.62 14.16 6.56
C GLN A 197 3.49 13.62 7.72
N THR A 198 4.74 14.07 7.87
CA THR A 198 5.74 13.45 8.78
C THR A 198 5.27 13.29 10.22
N GLU A 199 4.46 14.23 10.75
CA GLU A 199 3.94 14.14 12.11
C GLU A 199 3.01 12.94 12.31
N SER A 200 2.22 12.59 11.28
CA SER A 200 1.25 11.51 11.34
C SER A 200 0.87 11.02 9.94
N ASP A 201 1.04 9.73 9.70
CA ASP A 201 0.65 9.08 8.44
C ASP A 201 -0.86 9.20 8.14
N LEU A 202 -1.68 9.49 9.16
CA LEU A 202 -3.12 9.79 8.99
C LEU A 202 -3.37 11.10 8.24
N LEU A 203 -2.41 12.03 8.19
CA LEU A 203 -2.52 13.26 7.40
C LEU A 203 -2.68 12.96 5.90
N SER A 204 -2.34 11.75 5.45
CA SER A 204 -2.65 11.32 4.09
C SER A 204 -4.13 11.37 3.71
N VAL A 205 -5.02 11.21 4.70
CA VAL A 205 -6.48 11.18 4.50
C VAL A 205 -7.23 12.17 5.37
N LEU A 206 -6.60 12.73 6.40
CA LEU A 206 -7.21 13.67 7.35
C LEU A 206 -6.73 15.12 7.21
N SER A 207 -5.70 15.39 6.41
CA SER A 207 -5.28 16.78 6.15
C SER A 207 -6.37 17.54 5.40
N GLU A 208 -6.48 18.84 5.66
CA GLU A 208 -7.40 19.73 4.93
C GLU A 208 -7.03 19.81 3.45
N SER A 209 -5.73 19.90 3.15
CA SER A 209 -5.23 19.87 1.77
C SER A 209 -5.35 18.47 1.15
N PRO A 210 -5.76 18.35 -0.13
CA PRO A 210 -5.69 17.09 -0.87
C PRO A 210 -4.25 16.72 -1.29
N LEU A 211 -3.29 17.66 -1.20
CA LEU A 211 -1.91 17.48 -1.64
C LEU A 211 -1.02 17.04 -0.48
N VAL A 212 -0.61 15.77 -0.47
CA VAL A 212 0.10 15.14 0.66
C VAL A 212 1.57 14.91 0.31
N GLY A 213 2.48 15.63 0.96
CA GLY A 213 3.92 15.53 0.76
C GLY A 213 4.54 14.50 1.68
N ILE A 214 5.29 13.55 1.12
CA ILE A 214 6.09 12.58 1.88
C ILE A 214 7.57 12.91 1.64
N PRO A 215 8.34 13.38 2.64
CA PRO A 215 9.78 13.52 2.47
C PRO A 215 10.43 12.14 2.35
N ALA A 216 11.39 12.01 1.45
CA ALA A 216 12.05 10.74 1.18
C ALA A 216 12.78 10.19 2.42
N ASN A 217 12.63 8.89 2.65
CA ASN A 217 13.39 8.21 3.70
C ASN A 217 14.90 8.35 3.46
N ARG A 218 15.66 8.60 4.53
CA ARG A 218 17.11 8.81 4.49
C ARG A 218 17.90 7.53 4.20
N ILE A 219 17.72 6.97 3.01
CA ILE A 219 18.36 5.75 2.52
C ILE A 219 19.29 6.16 1.36
N PRO A 220 20.63 6.19 1.56
CA PRO A 220 21.55 6.89 0.66
C PRO A 220 21.46 6.49 -0.82
N HIS A 221 21.36 5.19 -1.10
CA HIS A 221 21.29 4.71 -2.48
C HIS A 221 19.94 4.99 -3.15
N LEU A 222 18.85 5.12 -2.38
CA LEU A 222 17.55 5.51 -2.91
C LEU A 222 17.49 7.01 -3.14
N LEU A 223 18.00 7.82 -2.20
CA LEU A 223 18.14 9.27 -2.38
C LEU A 223 18.98 9.62 -3.61
N LYS A 224 20.14 8.95 -3.78
CA LYS A 224 20.97 9.13 -4.97
C LYS A 224 20.20 8.80 -6.26
N LYS A 225 19.32 7.81 -6.22
CA LYS A 225 18.54 7.37 -7.39
C LYS A 225 17.35 8.28 -7.68
N GLN A 226 16.71 8.81 -6.64
CA GLN A 226 15.64 9.78 -6.76
C GLN A 226 16.17 11.15 -7.23
N GLY A 227 17.33 11.57 -6.74
CA GLY A 227 17.92 12.86 -7.09
C GLY A 227 17.14 14.02 -6.48
N GLN A 228 16.78 15.00 -7.30
CA GLN A 228 15.96 16.16 -6.91
C GLN A 228 14.50 16.02 -7.37
N GLU A 229 14.15 14.88 -7.93
CA GLU A 229 12.86 14.62 -8.52
C GLU A 229 11.87 14.05 -7.49
N THR A 230 10.58 14.23 -7.75
CA THR A 230 9.53 13.52 -7.03
C THR A 230 9.28 12.16 -7.66
N PHE A 231 8.59 11.26 -6.97
CA PHE A 231 8.20 9.99 -7.59
C PHE A 231 7.27 10.22 -8.78
N GLY A 232 6.34 11.17 -8.67
CA GLY A 232 5.45 11.57 -9.76
C GLY A 232 6.20 12.14 -10.96
N SER A 233 7.20 13.02 -10.76
CA SER A 233 7.97 13.59 -11.88
C SER A 233 8.82 12.53 -12.58
N LEU A 234 9.47 11.63 -11.83
CA LEU A 234 10.20 10.49 -12.39
C LEU A 234 9.29 9.59 -13.23
N GLN A 235 8.07 9.36 -12.77
CA GLN A 235 7.09 8.53 -13.47
C GLN A 235 6.61 9.19 -14.76
N ARG A 236 6.26 10.49 -14.73
CA ARG A 236 5.90 11.24 -15.95
C ARG A 236 7.02 11.21 -16.98
N ALA A 237 8.26 11.46 -16.56
CA ALA A 237 9.43 11.39 -17.44
C ALA A 237 9.65 9.99 -18.03
N ARG A 238 9.37 8.92 -17.26
CA ARG A 238 9.40 7.55 -17.75
C ARG A 238 8.32 7.31 -18.82
N ASP A 239 7.10 7.75 -18.57
CA ASP A 239 5.96 7.53 -19.48
C ASP A 239 6.09 8.33 -20.78
N GLU A 240 6.64 9.55 -20.72
CA GLU A 240 7.02 10.32 -21.91
C GLU A 240 8.04 9.59 -22.77
N LYS A 241 9.10 9.02 -22.16
CA LYS A 241 10.11 8.23 -22.88
C LYS A 241 9.51 6.99 -23.53
N LEU A 242 8.61 6.29 -22.85
CA LEU A 242 7.93 5.11 -23.40
C LEU A 242 7.01 5.48 -24.57
N ARG A 243 6.24 6.56 -24.45
CA ARG A 243 5.39 7.09 -25.52
C ARG A 243 6.21 7.50 -26.74
N ALA A 244 7.31 8.22 -26.56
CA ALA A 244 8.21 8.60 -27.64
C ALA A 244 8.81 7.40 -28.36
N LYS A 245 9.21 6.36 -27.62
CA LYS A 245 9.75 5.12 -28.20
C LYS A 245 8.69 4.37 -29.04
N ASN A 246 7.48 4.24 -28.53
CA ASN A 246 6.39 3.53 -29.23
C ASN A 246 5.93 4.31 -30.47
N GLY A 247 5.78 5.64 -30.37
CA GLY A 247 5.44 6.48 -31.52
C GLY A 247 6.53 6.53 -32.59
N GLY A 248 7.80 6.36 -32.21
CA GLY A 248 8.91 6.18 -33.16
C GLY A 248 8.84 4.84 -33.91
N ALA A 249 8.57 3.76 -33.19
CA ALA A 249 8.43 2.42 -33.77
C ALA A 249 7.23 2.30 -34.72
N GLU A 250 6.09 2.93 -34.40
CA GLU A 250 4.92 2.98 -35.28
C GLU A 250 5.20 3.78 -36.56
N ARG A 251 5.95 4.89 -36.46
CA ARG A 251 6.38 5.67 -37.64
C ARG A 251 7.37 4.91 -38.52
N GLU A 252 8.30 4.17 -37.93
CA GLU A 252 9.26 3.32 -38.66
C GLU A 252 8.54 2.17 -39.38
N PHE A 253 7.58 1.51 -38.72
CA PHE A 253 6.74 0.48 -39.33
C PHE A 253 5.91 1.03 -40.50
N ALA A 254 5.34 2.23 -40.37
CA ALA A 254 4.56 2.88 -41.43
C ALA A 254 5.40 3.47 -42.58
N LEU A 255 6.73 3.55 -42.44
CA LEU A 255 7.64 3.97 -43.51
C LEU A 255 8.26 2.79 -44.27
N VAL A 256 8.21 1.59 -43.69
CA VAL A 256 8.80 0.35 -44.26
C VAL A 256 7.72 -0.51 -44.94
N HIS A 257 6.44 -0.20 -44.75
CA HIS A 257 5.27 -0.86 -45.37
C HIS A 257 4.34 0.18 -45.99
#